data_AF-N6ZN07-F1
#
_entry.id   AF-N6ZN07-F1
#
_cell.length_a   1.000
_cell.length_b   1.000
_cell.length_c   1.000
_cell.angle_alpha   90.00
_cell.angle_beta   90.00
_cell.angle_gamma   90.00
#
_symmetry.space_group_name_H-M   'P 1'
#
loop_
_entity.id
_entity.type
_entity.pdbx_description
1 polymer ?
#
loop_
_entity_poly.entity_id
_entity_poly.type
_entity_poly.pdbx_seq_one_letter_code
_entity_poly.pdbx_strand_id
1 'polypeptide(L)'
;MNIFDEDGHLFFATAGMTPPHRANSSYGADFGVPKFLRFEWRDKTEMEPDGALKRGLPGRAFYGGTILGNYTVPIASRIPESLLEDRRRNGGGFRLKIRIHPDGPLIGWDLERGVGTGPDGSKFHHAGGDFQEAYIYNGKVLRRGWYIHPKTGQRFETDY
;
A
#
# COMPACT_ATOMS: atom_id res chain seq x y z
N MET A 1 -2.51 2.59 12.83
CA MET A 1 -1.36 2.37 11.92
C MET A 1 -0.94 3.70 11.32
N ASN A 2 0.36 3.98 11.35
CA ASN A 2 0.98 5.05 10.56
C ASN A 2 1.79 4.43 9.42
N ILE A 3 1.84 5.13 8.30
CA ILE A 3 2.68 4.82 7.16
C ILE A 3 3.42 6.10 6.82
N PHE A 4 4.73 6.05 6.84
CA PHE A 4 5.60 7.15 6.49
C PHE A 4 6.32 6.86 5.17
N ASP A 5 6.60 7.90 4.40
CA ASP A 5 7.48 7.81 3.23
C ASP A 5 8.96 7.83 3.62
N GLU A 6 9.83 7.84 2.61
CA GLU A 6 11.28 7.84 2.80
C GLU A 6 11.85 9.09 3.49
N ASP A 7 11.15 10.21 3.40
CA ASP A 7 11.52 11.47 4.04
C ASP A 7 10.94 11.59 5.46
N GLY A 8 10.17 10.59 5.89
CA GLY A 8 9.52 10.55 7.20
C GLY A 8 8.20 11.31 7.25
N HIS A 9 7.68 11.80 6.12
CA HIS A 9 6.35 12.41 6.08
C HIS A 9 5.27 11.34 6.25
N LEU A 10 4.17 11.72 6.89
CA LEU A 10 3.04 10.82 7.05
C LEU A 10 2.33 10.65 5.70
N PHE A 11 2.50 9.48 5.08
CA PHE A 11 1.81 9.10 3.87
C PHE A 11 0.34 8.74 4.15
N PHE A 12 0.10 7.95 5.20
CA PHE A 12 -1.23 7.49 5.53
C PHE A 12 -1.34 7.13 7.02
N ALA A 13 -2.48 7.40 7.62
CA ALA A 13 -2.81 6.95 8.97
C ALA A 13 -4.23 6.37 9.00
N THR A 14 -4.39 5.22 9.62
CA THR A 14 -5.72 4.61 9.85
C THR A 14 -5.86 4.09 11.27
N ALA A 15 -6.98 4.43 11.91
CA ALA A 15 -7.33 4.04 13.28
C ALA A 15 -7.94 2.63 13.34
N GLY A 16 -8.63 2.19 12.30
CA GLY A 16 -9.30 0.89 12.29
C GLY A 16 -9.24 0.28 10.90
N MET A 17 -8.85 -0.99 10.82
CA MET A 17 -9.00 -1.76 9.59
C MET A 17 -10.11 -2.78 9.80
N THR A 18 -11.24 -2.58 9.13
CA THR A 18 -12.32 -3.57 9.10
C THR A 18 -11.87 -4.79 8.29
N PRO A 19 -12.32 -6.02 8.63
CA PRO A 19 -12.14 -7.18 7.76
C PRO A 19 -12.60 -6.82 6.33
N PRO A 20 -11.79 -7.09 5.29
CA PRO A 20 -10.64 -7.99 5.23
C PRO A 20 -9.25 -7.35 5.49
N HIS A 21 -9.15 -6.34 6.35
CA HIS A 21 -7.90 -5.72 6.77
C HIS A 21 -7.04 -5.19 5.61
N ARG A 22 -7.68 -4.42 4.71
CA ARG A 22 -7.04 -3.77 3.56
C ARG A 22 -7.08 -2.25 3.65
N ALA A 23 -6.06 -1.60 3.13
CA ALA A 23 -6.03 -0.17 2.87
C ALA A 23 -5.59 0.06 1.42
N ASN A 24 -6.36 0.86 0.68
CA ASN A 24 -6.05 1.24 -0.69
C ASN A 24 -5.69 2.73 -0.69
N SER A 25 -4.52 3.07 -1.21
CA SER A 25 -4.08 4.45 -1.37
C SER A 25 -3.53 4.64 -2.77
N SER A 26 -4.02 5.64 -3.48
CA SER A 26 -3.47 6.02 -4.79
C SER A 26 -2.35 7.03 -4.61
N TYR A 27 -1.23 6.82 -5.28
CA TYR A 27 -0.19 7.82 -5.39
C TYR A 27 -0.08 8.28 -6.85
N GLY A 28 -0.41 9.55 -7.08
CA GLY A 28 -0.18 10.24 -8.35
C GLY A 28 0.74 11.42 -8.10
N ALA A 29 1.92 11.45 -8.72
CA ALA A 29 2.76 12.65 -8.75
C ALA A 29 3.93 12.53 -9.73
N ASP A 30 4.26 13.61 -10.42
CA ASP A 30 5.50 13.79 -11.19
C ASP A 30 6.79 13.50 -10.39
N PHE A 31 6.69 13.45 -9.04
CA PHE A 31 7.78 13.18 -8.08
C PHE A 31 8.20 11.70 -7.92
N GLY A 32 7.42 10.71 -8.40
CA GLY A 32 7.86 9.29 -8.48
C GLY A 32 7.45 8.38 -7.31
N VAL A 33 7.56 7.06 -7.49
CA VAL A 33 7.20 6.02 -6.49
C VAL A 33 8.19 6.04 -5.32
N PRO A 34 7.75 5.97 -4.04
CA PRO A 34 8.66 5.99 -2.91
C PRO A 34 9.64 4.81 -2.94
N LYS A 35 10.87 5.00 -2.50
CA LYS A 35 11.88 3.94 -2.34
C LYS A 35 11.45 2.91 -1.32
N PHE A 36 10.95 3.38 -0.18
CA PHE A 36 10.41 2.52 0.87
C PHE A 36 9.27 3.22 1.62
N LEU A 37 8.45 2.42 2.29
CA LEU A 37 7.46 2.89 3.25
C LEU A 37 7.78 2.32 4.63
N ARG A 38 7.63 3.15 5.67
CA ARG A 38 7.78 2.74 7.06
C ARG A 38 6.40 2.60 7.71
N PHE A 39 6.08 1.41 8.19
CA PHE A 39 4.83 1.06 8.83
C PHE A 39 5.01 0.99 10.33
N GLU A 40 4.25 1.78 11.07
CA GLU A 40 4.14 1.64 12.53
C GLU A 40 2.73 1.19 12.92
N TRP A 41 2.65 0.03 13.57
CA TRP A 41 1.43 -0.50 14.16
C TRP A 41 1.45 -0.29 15.66
N ARG A 42 0.30 0.09 16.20
CA ARG A 42 0.14 0.43 17.61
C ARG A 42 -1.12 -0.22 18.12
N ASP A 43 -1.13 -0.57 19.40
CA ASP A 43 -2.28 -1.14 20.11
C ASP A 43 -3.38 -0.09 20.38
N LYS A 44 -3.03 1.20 20.31
CA LYS A 44 -3.95 2.32 20.52
C LYS A 44 -3.92 3.31 19.36
N THR A 45 -5.07 3.95 19.16
CA THR A 45 -5.30 4.98 18.12
C THR A 45 -5.26 6.39 18.69
N GLU A 46 -4.47 6.60 19.73
CA GLU A 46 -4.31 7.90 20.38
C GLU A 46 -3.49 8.81 19.46
N MET A 47 -4.17 9.82 18.89
CA MET A 47 -3.49 10.95 18.27
C MET A 47 -2.82 11.76 19.38
N GLU A 48 -1.63 12.30 19.09
CA GLU A 48 -1.00 13.23 20.01
C GLU A 48 -1.86 14.47 20.24
N PRO A 49 -2.09 14.89 21.49
CA PRO A 49 -2.74 16.17 21.77
C PRO A 49 -1.77 17.32 21.46
N ASP A 50 -2.14 18.19 20.51
CA ASP A 50 -1.60 19.53 20.18
C ASP A 50 -0.06 19.76 20.14
N GLY A 51 0.76 18.69 20.16
CA GLY A 51 2.20 18.74 20.37
C GLY A 51 3.06 18.10 19.28
N ALA A 52 2.52 17.22 18.43
CA ALA A 52 3.31 16.49 17.43
C ALA A 52 4.05 17.44 16.48
N LEU A 53 3.33 18.39 15.89
CA LEU A 53 3.92 19.43 15.02
C LEU A 53 4.96 20.28 15.75
N LYS A 54 4.75 20.58 17.04
CA LYS A 54 5.69 21.38 17.86
C LYS A 54 7.01 20.67 18.15
N ARG A 55 7.04 19.34 18.04
CA ARG A 55 8.25 18.52 18.21
C ARG A 55 8.87 18.09 16.87
N GLY A 56 8.41 18.68 15.76
CA GLY A 56 8.87 18.32 14.41
C GLY A 56 8.37 16.95 13.93
N LEU A 57 7.34 16.40 14.57
CA LEU A 57 6.74 15.12 14.17
C LEU A 57 5.59 15.35 13.17
N PRO A 58 5.39 14.42 12.23
CA PRO A 58 4.26 14.49 11.30
C PRO A 58 2.91 14.65 12.01
N GLY A 59 2.18 15.72 11.67
CA GLY A 59 0.82 15.90 12.17
C GLY A 59 -0.11 14.74 11.74
N ARG A 60 -1.13 14.45 12.56
CA ARG A 60 -2.16 13.41 12.33
C ARG A 60 -1.69 11.94 12.45
N ALA A 61 -0.43 11.70 12.80
CA ALA A 61 0.02 10.36 13.14
C ALA A 61 -0.48 9.96 14.55
N PHE A 62 -0.64 8.65 14.76
CA PHE A 62 -0.90 8.07 16.06
C PHE A 62 0.42 7.87 16.81
N TYR A 63 0.51 8.41 18.03
CA TYR A 63 1.75 8.37 18.80
C TYR A 63 1.58 7.75 20.19
N GLY A 64 0.34 7.59 20.68
CA GLY A 64 0.10 6.87 21.93
C GLY A 64 0.21 5.35 21.80
N GLY A 65 0.03 4.65 22.92
CA GLY A 65 0.13 3.19 23.01
C GLY A 65 1.54 2.62 22.82
N THR A 66 1.61 1.30 22.70
CA THR A 66 2.82 0.52 22.42
C THR A 66 2.90 0.19 20.94
N ILE A 67 4.11 0.30 20.36
CA ILE A 67 4.37 -0.14 19.00
C ILE A 67 4.34 -1.68 18.98
N LEU A 68 3.38 -2.23 18.24
CA LEU A 68 3.21 -3.67 18.02
C LEU A 68 4.05 -4.18 16.84
N GLY A 69 4.37 -3.30 15.90
CA GLY A 69 5.15 -3.64 14.71
C GLY A 69 5.75 -2.39 14.08
N ASN A 70 7.00 -2.49 13.63
CA ASN A 70 7.72 -1.44 12.94
C ASN A 70 8.45 -2.06 11.74
N TYR A 71 7.94 -1.81 10.54
CA TYR A 71 8.41 -2.46 9.31
C TYR A 71 8.82 -1.42 8.29
N THR A 72 10.00 -1.60 7.71
CA THR A 72 10.44 -0.83 6.54
C THR A 72 10.34 -1.73 5.32
N VAL A 73 9.55 -1.31 4.33
CA VAL A 73 9.24 -2.12 3.15
C VAL A 73 9.73 -1.40 1.90
N PRO A 74 10.61 -2.00 1.07
CA PRO A 74 10.98 -1.41 -0.20
C PRO A 74 9.78 -1.42 -1.16
N ILE A 75 9.59 -0.35 -1.92
CA ILE A 75 8.47 -0.20 -2.86
C ILE A 75 8.99 -0.05 -4.29
N ALA A 76 9.75 1.00 -4.59
CA ALA A 76 10.21 1.28 -5.95
C ALA A 76 10.96 0.09 -6.60
N SER A 77 11.83 -0.59 -5.85
CA SER A 77 12.59 -1.75 -6.36
C SER A 77 11.73 -2.98 -6.65
N ARG A 78 10.46 -2.98 -6.24
CA ARG A 78 9.50 -4.06 -6.50
C ARG A 78 8.63 -3.79 -7.73
N ILE A 79 8.81 -2.65 -8.38
CA ILE A 79 8.13 -2.30 -9.63
C ILE A 79 9.12 -2.49 -10.78
N PRO A 80 8.78 -3.27 -11.82
CA PRO A 80 9.63 -3.41 -12.99
C PRO A 80 9.97 -2.05 -13.62
N GLU A 81 11.25 -1.84 -13.96
CA GLU A 81 11.70 -0.58 -14.57
C GLU A 81 10.93 -0.26 -15.87
N SER A 82 10.55 -1.29 -16.64
CA SER A 82 9.72 -1.11 -17.84
C SER A 82 8.38 -0.43 -17.56
N LEU A 83 7.76 -0.68 -16.41
CA LEU A 83 6.52 -0.02 -16.00
C LEU A 83 6.77 1.38 -15.45
N LEU A 84 7.91 1.60 -14.79
CA LEU A 84 8.33 2.94 -14.38
C LEU A 84 8.59 3.84 -15.60
N GLU A 85 9.28 3.32 -16.62
CA GLU A 85 9.51 4.01 -17.89
C GLU A 85 8.21 4.25 -18.66
N ASP A 86 7.35 3.23 -18.78
CA ASP A 86 6.03 3.36 -19.40
C ASP A 86 5.19 4.45 -18.72
N ARG A 87 5.23 4.53 -17.39
CA ARG A 87 4.61 5.61 -16.62
C ARG A 87 5.22 6.98 -16.96
N ARG A 88 6.55 7.10 -17.01
CA ARG A 88 7.21 8.37 -17.38
C ARG A 88 6.83 8.85 -18.78
N ARG A 89 6.67 7.94 -19.74
CA ARG A 89 6.33 8.27 -21.14
C ARG A 89 4.85 8.61 -21.33
N ASN A 90 3.98 7.85 -20.69
CA ASN A 90 2.54 7.87 -20.98
C ASN A 90 1.70 8.53 -19.87
N GLY A 91 2.33 9.04 -18.79
CA GLY A 91 1.65 9.66 -17.63
C GLY A 91 1.09 8.65 -16.63
N GLY A 92 0.08 9.04 -15.85
CA GLY A 92 -0.58 8.14 -14.88
C GLY A 92 0.16 7.95 -13.55
N GLY A 93 -0.30 6.99 -12.76
CA GLY A 93 0.14 6.76 -11.38
C GLY A 93 0.27 5.30 -11.02
N PHE A 94 0.65 5.03 -9.78
CA PHE A 94 0.57 3.70 -9.19
C PHE A 94 -0.38 3.75 -8.01
N ARG A 95 -1.36 2.85 -7.98
CA ARG A 95 -2.18 2.65 -6.79
C ARG A 95 -1.50 1.61 -5.92
N LEU A 96 -1.13 2.01 -4.71
CA LEU A 96 -0.56 1.14 -3.70
C LEU A 96 -1.69 0.55 -2.85
N LYS A 97 -1.59 -0.75 -2.59
CA LYS A 97 -2.54 -1.53 -1.82
C LYS A 97 -1.79 -2.22 -0.71
N ILE A 98 -2.37 -2.18 0.48
CA ILE A 98 -1.69 -2.59 1.70
C ILE A 98 -2.59 -3.58 2.40
N ARG A 99 -2.03 -4.74 2.71
CA ARG A 99 -2.69 -5.78 3.51
C ARG A 99 -1.84 -6.04 4.75
N ILE A 100 -2.47 -6.00 5.92
CA ILE A 100 -1.79 -6.33 7.17
C ILE A 100 -1.68 -7.85 7.28
N HIS A 101 -0.49 -8.31 7.64
CA HIS A 101 -0.20 -9.71 7.93
C HIS A 101 0.70 -9.78 9.18
N PRO A 102 0.51 -10.73 10.11
CA PRO A 102 1.26 -10.78 11.37
C PRO A 102 2.79 -10.73 11.22
N ASP A 103 3.31 -11.36 10.18
CA ASP A 103 4.75 -11.37 9.87
C ASP A 103 5.25 -10.15 9.07
N GLY A 104 4.41 -9.15 8.84
CA GLY A 104 4.77 -7.90 8.16
C GLY A 104 3.78 -7.51 7.05
N PRO A 105 3.66 -6.22 6.72
CA PRO A 105 2.74 -5.73 5.70
C PRO A 105 3.05 -6.30 4.31
N LEU A 106 1.99 -6.62 3.57
CA LEU A 106 2.04 -7.01 2.17
C LEU A 106 1.68 -5.81 1.30
N ILE A 107 2.45 -5.58 0.25
CA ILE A 107 2.27 -4.46 -0.68
C ILE A 107 1.89 -4.99 -2.04
N GLY A 108 0.70 -4.64 -2.50
CA GLY A 108 0.26 -4.81 -3.88
C GLY A 108 0.29 -3.45 -4.58
N TRP A 109 0.44 -3.46 -5.89
CA TRP A 109 0.29 -2.26 -6.70
C TRP A 109 -0.40 -2.57 -8.02
N ASP A 110 -0.97 -1.55 -8.65
CA ASP A 110 -1.37 -1.57 -10.05
C ASP A 110 -1.06 -0.23 -10.71
N LEU A 111 -0.82 -0.28 -12.02
CA LEU A 111 -0.64 0.90 -12.85
C LEU A 111 -2.01 1.55 -13.07
N GLU A 112 -2.13 2.80 -12.66
CA GLU A 112 -3.32 3.63 -12.81
C GLU A 112 -3.19 4.53 -14.03
N ARG A 113 -4.16 4.46 -14.93
CA ARG A 113 -4.26 5.29 -16.13
C ARG A 113 -5.64 5.93 -16.25
N GLY A 114 -5.87 6.68 -17.33
CA GLY A 114 -7.20 7.16 -17.70
C GLY A 114 -8.17 5.99 -17.90
N VAL A 115 -9.45 6.20 -17.60
CA VAL A 115 -10.48 5.18 -17.87
C VAL A 115 -10.48 4.85 -19.37
N GLY A 116 -10.55 3.56 -19.72
CA GLY A 116 -10.55 3.11 -21.12
C GLY A 116 -9.16 2.91 -21.74
N THR A 117 -8.08 3.16 -21.01
CA THR A 117 -6.70 3.09 -21.56
C THR A 117 -5.96 1.79 -21.24
N GLY A 118 -6.45 1.00 -20.28
CA GLY A 118 -5.90 -0.34 -20.02
C GLY A 118 -6.21 -1.32 -21.16
N PRO A 119 -5.49 -2.47 -21.24
CA PRO A 119 -5.71 -3.49 -22.27
C PRO A 119 -7.14 -4.03 -22.34
N ASP A 120 -7.85 -4.00 -21.21
CA ASP A 120 -9.24 -4.41 -21.02
C ASP A 120 -10.20 -3.20 -20.85
N GLY A 121 -9.72 -1.99 -21.15
CA GLY A 121 -10.43 -0.74 -20.88
C GLY A 121 -10.44 -0.31 -19.42
N SER A 122 -9.79 -1.06 -18.51
CA SER A 122 -9.78 -0.72 -17.09
C SER A 122 -8.87 0.48 -16.77
N LYS A 123 -9.24 1.19 -15.70
CA LYS A 123 -8.41 2.25 -15.11
C LYS A 123 -7.12 1.69 -14.49
N PHE A 124 -7.18 0.48 -13.95
CA PHE A 124 -6.13 -0.14 -13.14
C PHE A 124 -5.70 -1.49 -13.75
N HIS A 125 -4.47 -1.58 -14.22
CA HIS A 125 -3.94 -2.76 -14.90
C HIS A 125 -2.48 -3.01 -14.49
N HIS A 126 -1.88 -4.12 -14.92
CA HIS A 126 -0.55 -4.57 -14.47
C HIS A 126 -0.43 -4.64 -12.94
N ALA A 127 -1.14 -5.58 -12.32
CA ALA A 127 -1.02 -5.80 -10.89
C ALA A 127 0.30 -6.52 -10.54
N GLY A 128 0.96 -6.08 -9.47
CA GLY A 128 2.18 -6.70 -8.97
C GLY A 128 2.41 -6.46 -7.47
N GLY A 129 3.58 -6.86 -6.99
CA GLY A 129 3.98 -6.78 -5.58
C GLY A 129 3.85 -8.11 -4.85
N ASP A 130 3.62 -8.04 -3.54
CA ASP A 130 3.50 -9.19 -2.65
C ASP A 130 2.11 -9.83 -2.72
N PHE A 131 1.12 -9.15 -3.28
CA PHE A 131 -0.21 -9.72 -3.45
C PHE A 131 -1.01 -9.09 -4.59
N GLN A 132 -1.99 -9.84 -5.07
CA GLN A 132 -3.04 -9.39 -5.98
C GLN A 132 -4.39 -9.79 -5.40
N GLU A 133 -5.32 -8.85 -5.28
CA GLU A 133 -6.68 -9.16 -4.81
C GLU A 133 -7.40 -10.11 -5.79
N ALA A 134 -8.33 -10.90 -5.26
CA ALA A 134 -9.27 -11.64 -6.10
C ALA A 134 -10.21 -10.67 -6.84
N TYR A 135 -10.61 -11.06 -8.04
CA TYR A 135 -11.67 -10.37 -8.76
C TYR A 135 -12.99 -11.08 -8.49
N ILE A 136 -13.84 -10.47 -7.68
CA ILE A 136 -15.16 -11.00 -7.31
C ILE A 136 -16.22 -10.08 -7.89
N TYR A 137 -17.17 -10.65 -8.63
CA TYR A 137 -18.30 -9.94 -9.21
C TYR A 137 -19.60 -10.67 -8.87
N ASN A 138 -20.55 -9.97 -8.26
CA ASN A 138 -21.83 -10.54 -7.78
C ASN A 138 -21.65 -11.83 -6.96
N GLY A 139 -20.68 -11.83 -6.03
CA GLY A 139 -20.38 -12.98 -5.18
C GLY A 139 -19.66 -14.14 -5.87
N LYS A 140 -19.43 -14.08 -7.19
CA LYS A 140 -18.66 -15.07 -7.93
C LYS A 140 -17.21 -14.65 -8.08
N VAL A 141 -16.29 -15.52 -7.70
CA VAL A 141 -14.85 -15.35 -7.96
C VAL A 141 -14.61 -15.53 -9.46
N LEU A 142 -14.30 -14.44 -10.14
CA LEU A 142 -13.94 -14.43 -11.57
C LEU A 142 -12.43 -14.65 -11.78
N ARG A 143 -11.60 -14.20 -10.83
CA ARG A 143 -10.16 -14.48 -10.79
C ARG A 143 -9.73 -14.63 -9.33
N ARG A 144 -9.00 -15.68 -8.99
CA ARG A 144 -8.37 -15.80 -7.67
C ARG A 144 -7.27 -14.74 -7.50
N GLY A 145 -7.18 -14.21 -6.31
CA GLY A 145 -6.05 -13.42 -5.86
C GLY A 145 -4.93 -14.33 -5.40
N TRP A 146 -3.82 -13.72 -5.03
CA TRP A 146 -2.68 -14.43 -4.44
C TRP A 146 -1.91 -13.51 -3.52
N TYR A 147 -1.15 -14.08 -2.58
CA TYR A 147 -0.14 -13.34 -1.83
C TYR A 147 1.13 -14.18 -1.62
N ILE A 148 2.26 -13.52 -1.39
CA ILE A 148 3.55 -14.10 -1.06
C ILE A 148 3.76 -13.86 0.44
N HIS A 149 3.88 -14.93 1.22
CA HIS A 149 4.03 -14.82 2.66
C HIS A 149 5.35 -14.12 2.99
N PRO A 150 5.32 -13.05 3.83
CA PRO A 150 6.44 -12.11 3.92
C PRO A 150 7.70 -12.74 4.54
N LYS A 151 7.53 -13.77 5.39
CA LYS A 151 8.63 -14.48 6.04
C LYS A 151 9.16 -15.69 5.25
N THR A 152 8.30 -16.41 4.53
CA THR A 152 8.66 -17.70 3.91
C THR A 152 8.84 -17.60 2.40
N GLY A 153 8.36 -16.52 1.78
CA GLY A 153 8.36 -16.36 0.32
C GLY A 153 7.38 -17.30 -0.39
N GLN A 154 6.60 -18.10 0.34
CA GLN A 154 5.64 -19.02 -0.25
C GLN A 154 4.44 -18.26 -0.81
N ARG A 155 4.04 -18.58 -2.04
CA ARG A 155 2.84 -18.03 -2.67
C ARG A 155 1.60 -18.85 -2.30
N PHE A 156 0.52 -18.14 -1.96
CA PHE A 156 -0.79 -18.69 -1.62
C PHE A 156 -1.87 -18.07 -2.52
N GLU A 157 -2.76 -18.90 -3.06
CA GLU A 157 -3.93 -18.46 -3.83
C GLU A 157 -5.11 -18.18 -2.89
N THR A 158 -5.73 -17.00 -3.03
CA THR A 158 -6.83 -16.51 -2.17
C THR A 158 -8.04 -16.15 -3.02
N ASP A 159 -9.24 -16.26 -2.47
CA ASP A 159 -10.47 -15.76 -3.06
C ASP A 159 -10.91 -14.41 -2.47
N TYR A 160 -10.08 -13.78 -1.62
CA TYR A 160 -10.27 -12.44 -1.05
C TYR A 160 -9.00 -11.57 -1.09
#